data_AF-A0A9E0FMY8-F1
#
_entry.id   AF-A0A9E0FMY8-F1
#
_cell.length_a   1.000
_cell.length_b   1.000
_cell.length_c   1.000
_cell.angle_alpha   90.00
_cell.angle_beta   90.00
_cell.angle_gamma   90.00
#
_symmetry.space_group_name_H-M   'P 1'
#
loop_
_entity.id
_entity.type
_entity.pdbx_description
1 polymer ?
#
loop_
_entity_poly.entity_id
_entity_poly.type
_entity_poly.pdbx_seq_one_letter_code
_entity_poly.pdbx_strand_id
1 'polypeptide(L)'
;LEDMPPLERFILHRLHELDGQVRAAYDAYLFQDVSRPITEFCQVELSQLFFDIRRDALYCDQPSSLRRRAARTVMDAVFERLTVWLAPLIPFTMEEAWTTRFPDAPSNCLRVFPETPSAWANPAEAERWAKIQAVTSVVTGALEVERREKRMGAALEAAPVVHIADAGLLAAFDGLDAAELFRTSQATLVGGDGPAGAFRLPETPGVAVEPIKALGAKCARSWRILPEVGSDPRYPELSLRDAEAVAAWDAERA
;
A
#
# COMPACT_ATOMS: atom_id res chain seq x y z
N LEU A 1 0.22 2.95 17.81
CA LEU A 1 -0.38 3.67 16.67
C LEU A 1 0.54 4.78 16.19
N GLU A 2 1.13 5.55 17.10
CA GLU A 2 2.04 6.66 16.77
C GLU A 2 3.25 6.22 15.93
N ASP A 3 3.85 5.08 16.24
CA ASP A 3 4.98 4.53 15.46
C ASP A 3 4.57 3.84 14.14
N MET A 4 3.27 3.71 13.84
CA MET A 4 2.86 3.07 12.59
C MET A 4 3.17 3.96 11.40
N PRO A 5 3.66 3.41 10.28
CA PRO A 5 3.90 4.21 9.09
C PRO A 5 2.58 4.83 8.58
N PRO A 6 2.67 5.94 7.82
CA PRO A 6 1.48 6.73 7.47
C PRO A 6 0.41 5.96 6.66
N LEU A 7 0.82 5.00 5.82
CA LEU A 7 -0.13 4.18 5.04
C LEU A 7 -0.99 3.29 5.95
N GLU A 8 -0.39 2.66 6.97
CA GLU A 8 -1.14 1.87 7.94
C GLU A 8 -2.17 2.71 8.69
N ARG A 9 -1.78 3.93 9.10
CA ARG A 9 -2.69 4.88 9.77
C ARG A 9 -3.84 5.31 8.85
N PHE A 10 -3.59 5.47 7.55
CA PHE A 10 -4.63 5.73 6.56
C PHE A 10 -5.63 4.58 6.44
N ILE A 11 -5.16 3.33 6.33
CA ILE A 11 -6.08 2.18 6.24
C ILE A 11 -6.93 2.02 7.51
N LEU A 12 -6.35 2.26 8.69
CA LEU A 12 -7.13 2.27 9.94
C LEU A 12 -8.19 3.37 9.95
N HIS A 13 -7.87 4.56 9.42
CA HIS A 13 -8.86 5.62 9.27
C HIS A 13 -10.00 5.22 8.32
N ARG A 14 -9.70 4.56 7.20
CA ARG A 14 -10.73 4.04 6.29
C ARG A 14 -11.63 3.01 6.97
N LEU A 15 -11.07 2.13 7.81
CA LEU A 15 -11.89 1.22 8.64
C LEU A 15 -12.79 1.99 9.62
N HIS A 16 -12.29 3.08 10.20
CA HIS A 16 -13.11 3.92 11.09
C HIS A 16 -14.30 4.55 10.36
N GLU A 17 -14.09 5.09 9.17
CA GLU A 17 -15.16 5.68 8.36
C GLU A 17 -16.17 4.61 7.89
N LEU A 18 -15.67 3.46 7.43
CA LEU A 18 -16.52 2.34 6.99
C LEU A 18 -17.37 1.78 8.12
N ASP A 19 -16.85 1.67 9.34
CA ASP A 19 -17.64 1.15 10.48
C ASP A 19 -18.90 1.98 10.71
N GLY A 20 -18.76 3.31 10.68
CA GLY A 20 -19.88 4.23 10.82
C GLY A 20 -20.91 4.09 9.69
N GLN A 21 -20.44 3.98 8.45
CA GLN A 21 -21.31 3.78 7.27
C GLN A 21 -22.05 2.44 7.33
N VAL A 22 -21.34 1.36 7.64
CA VAL A 22 -21.89 0.00 7.72
C VAL A 22 -22.96 -0.10 8.80
N ARG A 23 -22.68 0.43 10.00
CA ARG A 23 -23.66 0.43 11.12
C ARG A 23 -24.92 1.21 10.74
N ALA A 24 -24.77 2.43 10.22
CA ALA A 24 -25.91 3.24 9.79
C ALA A 24 -26.73 2.58 8.68
N ALA A 25 -26.07 1.92 7.72
CA ALA A 25 -26.74 1.21 6.65
C ALA A 25 -27.53 -0.01 7.16
N TYR A 26 -26.98 -0.76 8.12
CA TYR A 26 -27.72 -1.86 8.77
C TYR A 26 -28.91 -1.37 9.59
N ASP A 27 -28.76 -0.30 10.38
CA ASP A 27 -29.84 0.30 11.17
C ASP A 27 -30.99 0.79 10.29
N ALA A 28 -30.68 1.25 9.07
CA ALA A 28 -31.66 1.72 8.09
C ALA A 28 -32.15 0.63 7.11
N TYR A 29 -31.71 -0.62 7.26
CA TYR A 29 -32.00 -1.73 6.33
C TYR A 29 -31.56 -1.47 4.87
N LEU A 30 -30.51 -0.67 4.67
CA LEU A 30 -29.95 -0.30 3.36
C LEU A 30 -28.75 -1.21 2.99
N PHE A 31 -29.00 -2.49 2.73
CA PHE A 31 -27.93 -3.49 2.54
C PHE A 31 -26.97 -3.20 1.37
N GLN A 32 -27.43 -2.54 0.32
CA GLN A 32 -26.57 -2.11 -0.80
C GLN A 32 -25.52 -1.08 -0.36
N ASP A 33 -25.87 -0.24 0.62
CA ASP A 33 -24.98 0.77 1.17
C ASP A 33 -23.98 0.17 2.18
N VAL A 34 -24.09 -1.13 2.51
CA VAL A 34 -23.03 -1.91 3.17
C VAL A 34 -22.05 -2.46 2.12
N SER A 35 -22.56 -3.17 1.11
CA SER A 35 -21.71 -3.95 0.20
C SER A 35 -20.89 -3.09 -0.76
N ARG A 36 -21.45 -1.97 -1.26
CA ARG A 36 -20.78 -1.10 -2.24
C ARG A 36 -19.50 -0.47 -1.67
N PRO A 37 -19.52 0.27 -0.54
CA PRO A 37 -18.31 0.91 -0.02
C PRO A 37 -17.27 -0.11 0.46
N ILE A 38 -17.68 -1.27 0.99
CA ILE A 38 -16.74 -2.34 1.34
C ILE A 38 -16.05 -2.90 0.09
N THR A 39 -16.80 -3.10 -1.00
CA THR A 39 -16.23 -3.61 -2.26
C THR A 39 -15.24 -2.62 -2.86
N GLU A 40 -15.58 -1.34 -2.85
CA GLU A 40 -14.69 -0.25 -3.28
C GLU A 40 -13.41 -0.21 -2.43
N PHE A 41 -13.54 -0.26 -1.11
CA PHE A 41 -12.41 -0.33 -0.19
C PHE A 41 -11.47 -1.52 -0.46
N CYS A 42 -12.04 -2.70 -0.70
CA CYS A 42 -11.28 -3.89 -1.05
C CYS A 42 -10.53 -3.74 -2.39
N GLN A 43 -11.14 -3.07 -3.37
CA GLN A 43 -10.55 -2.92 -4.70
C GLN A 43 -9.50 -1.81 -4.74
N VAL A 44 -9.81 -0.63 -4.23
CA VAL A 44 -8.99 0.56 -4.39
C VAL A 44 -7.95 0.65 -3.27
N GLU A 45 -8.38 0.78 -2.01
CA GLU A 45 -7.45 0.99 -0.90
C GLU A 45 -6.70 -0.27 -0.47
N LEU A 46 -7.31 -1.45 -0.54
CA LEU A 46 -6.61 -2.69 -0.18
C LEU A 46 -5.81 -3.28 -1.33
N SER A 47 -6.47 -3.67 -2.42
CA SER A 47 -5.81 -4.41 -3.52
C SER A 47 -4.83 -3.54 -4.31
N GLN A 48 -5.28 -2.39 -4.83
CA GLN A 48 -4.46 -1.54 -5.71
C GLN A 48 -3.42 -0.70 -4.95
N LEU A 49 -3.69 -0.36 -3.68
CA LEU A 49 -2.82 0.49 -2.87
C LEU A 49 -2.08 -0.30 -1.78
N PHE A 50 -2.78 -0.71 -0.72
CA PHE A 50 -2.13 -1.20 0.51
C PHE A 50 -1.30 -2.47 0.26
N PHE A 51 -1.89 -3.50 -0.33
CA PHE A 51 -1.21 -4.78 -0.53
C PHE A 51 -0.15 -4.71 -1.61
N ASP A 52 -0.36 -3.96 -2.69
CA ASP A 52 0.64 -3.85 -3.74
C ASP A 52 1.90 -3.08 -3.27
N ILE A 53 1.71 -2.04 -2.43
CA ILE A 53 2.83 -1.33 -1.77
C ILE A 53 3.48 -2.25 -0.72
N ARG A 54 2.69 -2.85 0.19
CA ARG A 54 3.23 -3.60 1.35
C ARG A 54 3.69 -5.01 1.05
N ARG A 55 3.45 -5.56 -0.13
CA ARG A 55 4.01 -6.85 -0.55
C ARG A 55 5.53 -6.90 -0.37
N ASP A 56 6.23 -5.83 -0.76
CA ASP A 56 7.69 -5.74 -0.62
C ASP A 56 8.10 -5.85 0.86
N ALA A 57 7.47 -5.07 1.75
CA ALA A 57 7.73 -5.13 3.19
C ALA A 57 7.37 -6.49 3.82
N LEU A 58 6.22 -7.06 3.47
CA LEU A 58 5.73 -8.32 4.03
C LEU A 58 6.66 -9.50 3.69
N TYR A 59 7.24 -9.48 2.49
CA TYR A 59 8.06 -10.57 1.96
C TYR A 59 9.57 -10.35 2.20
N CYS A 60 10.02 -9.10 2.17
CA CYS A 60 11.44 -8.76 2.16
C CYS A 60 11.96 -8.21 3.49
N ASP A 61 11.14 -7.56 4.31
CA ASP A 61 11.64 -7.04 5.60
C ASP A 61 11.82 -8.15 6.64
N GLN A 62 12.66 -7.89 7.63
CA GLN A 62 12.82 -8.74 8.81
C GLN A 62 11.49 -8.93 9.55
N PRO A 63 11.26 -10.10 10.17
CA PRO A 63 10.04 -10.36 10.93
C PRO A 63 9.75 -9.35 12.05
N SER A 64 10.79 -8.82 12.68
CA SER A 64 10.73 -7.85 13.78
C SER A 64 10.58 -6.40 13.31
N SER A 65 10.75 -6.12 12.01
CA SER A 65 10.70 -4.75 11.49
C SER A 65 9.37 -4.07 11.78
N LEU A 66 9.43 -2.78 12.12
CA LEU A 66 8.26 -1.97 12.45
C LEU A 66 7.26 -1.94 11.29
N ARG A 67 7.74 -1.74 10.05
CA ARG A 67 6.92 -1.70 8.83
C ARG A 67 6.13 -3.00 8.62
N ARG A 68 6.79 -4.16 8.70
CA ARG A 68 6.14 -5.47 8.54
C ARG A 68 5.15 -5.76 9.67
N ARG A 69 5.50 -5.45 10.92
CA ARG A 69 4.62 -5.63 12.07
C ARG A 69 3.38 -4.74 11.98
N ALA A 70 3.55 -3.46 11.63
CA ALA A 70 2.46 -2.52 11.45
C ALA A 70 1.50 -2.98 10.33
N ALA A 71 2.03 -3.39 9.17
CA ALA A 71 1.22 -3.93 8.08
C ALA A 71 0.39 -5.14 8.53
N ARG A 72 0.99 -6.10 9.27
CA ARG A 72 0.28 -7.26 9.81
C ARG A 72 -0.79 -6.89 10.83
N THR A 73 -0.56 -5.89 11.69
CA THR A 73 -1.58 -5.39 12.63
C THR A 73 -2.76 -4.78 11.89
N VAL A 74 -2.52 -4.04 10.81
CA VAL A 74 -3.60 -3.51 9.98
C VAL A 74 -4.34 -4.63 9.23
N MET A 75 -3.63 -5.61 8.70
CA MET A 75 -4.25 -6.80 8.06
C MET A 75 -5.17 -7.56 9.02
N ASP A 76 -4.77 -7.68 10.28
CA ASP A 76 -5.59 -8.29 11.33
C ASP A 76 -6.88 -7.47 11.56
N ALA A 77 -6.76 -6.15 11.74
CA ALA A 77 -7.92 -5.27 11.89
C ALA A 77 -8.86 -5.32 10.66
N VAL A 78 -8.31 -5.29 9.44
CA VAL A 78 -9.08 -5.40 8.20
C VAL A 78 -9.83 -6.74 8.16
N PHE A 79 -9.15 -7.86 8.45
CA PHE A 79 -9.77 -9.18 8.46
C PHE A 79 -10.90 -9.28 9.48
N GLU A 80 -10.65 -8.84 10.72
CA GLU A 80 -11.65 -8.82 11.80
C GLU A 80 -12.92 -8.05 11.40
N ARG A 81 -12.76 -6.90 10.74
CA ARG A 81 -13.87 -6.04 10.29
C ARG A 81 -14.62 -6.62 9.11
N LEU A 82 -13.92 -7.00 8.04
CA LEU A 82 -14.57 -7.53 6.84
C LEU A 82 -15.37 -8.80 7.14
N THR A 83 -14.80 -9.71 7.93
CA THR A 83 -15.47 -10.97 8.28
C THR A 83 -16.75 -10.75 9.06
N VAL A 84 -16.79 -9.81 10.00
CA VAL A 84 -18.00 -9.56 10.79
C VAL A 84 -19.01 -8.69 10.04
N TRP A 85 -18.57 -7.65 9.32
CA TRP A 85 -19.46 -6.75 8.59
C TRP A 85 -20.18 -7.44 7.44
N LEU A 86 -19.53 -8.36 6.73
CA LEU A 86 -20.14 -9.05 5.59
C LEU A 86 -20.88 -10.34 5.99
N ALA A 87 -20.75 -10.81 7.24
CA ALA A 87 -21.40 -12.04 7.70
C ALA A 87 -22.93 -12.05 7.46
N PRO A 88 -23.68 -10.94 7.67
CA PRO A 88 -25.12 -10.94 7.41
C PRO A 88 -25.50 -11.04 5.92
N LEU A 89 -24.57 -10.78 4.99
CA LEU A 89 -24.82 -10.78 3.54
C LEU A 89 -24.32 -12.05 2.86
N ILE A 90 -23.13 -12.52 3.24
CA ILE A 90 -22.44 -13.68 2.66
C ILE A 90 -21.92 -14.61 3.77
N PRO A 91 -22.81 -15.19 4.59
CA PRO A 91 -22.44 -15.87 5.83
C PRO A 91 -21.49 -17.04 5.63
N PHE A 92 -21.71 -17.89 4.62
CA PHE A 92 -20.86 -19.06 4.36
C PHE A 92 -19.41 -18.66 4.05
N THR A 93 -19.21 -17.66 3.20
CA THR A 93 -17.88 -17.19 2.82
C THR A 93 -17.16 -16.54 4.01
N MET A 94 -17.88 -15.77 4.84
CA MET A 94 -17.26 -15.15 6.01
C MET A 94 -16.99 -16.16 7.12
N GLU A 95 -17.83 -17.19 7.28
CA GLU A 95 -17.61 -18.31 8.20
C GLU A 95 -16.37 -19.12 7.77
N GLU A 96 -16.23 -19.43 6.48
CA GLU A 96 -15.06 -20.12 5.95
C GLU A 96 -13.79 -19.30 6.17
N ALA A 97 -13.82 -18.00 5.84
CA ALA A 97 -12.67 -17.12 6.06
C ALA A 97 -12.29 -17.04 7.55
N TRP A 98 -13.27 -16.87 8.44
CA TRP A 98 -13.08 -16.82 9.88
C TRP A 98 -12.48 -18.11 10.44
N THR A 99 -13.09 -19.26 10.16
CA THR A 99 -12.66 -20.56 10.67
C THR A 99 -11.33 -21.04 10.07
N THR A 100 -10.98 -20.59 8.86
CA THR A 100 -9.64 -20.81 8.29
C THR A 100 -8.54 -20.17 9.13
N ARG A 101 -8.79 -18.99 9.71
CA ARG A 101 -7.83 -18.29 10.59
C ARG A 101 -7.96 -18.75 12.04
N PHE A 102 -9.18 -18.97 12.50
CA PHE A 102 -9.51 -19.29 13.90
C PHE A 102 -10.33 -20.58 13.96
N PRO A 103 -9.69 -21.75 13.74
CA PRO A 103 -10.41 -23.04 13.63
C PRO A 103 -11.12 -23.45 14.93
N ASP A 104 -10.62 -22.99 16.07
CA ASP A 104 -11.17 -23.31 17.40
C ASP A 104 -12.11 -22.22 17.95
N ALA A 105 -12.32 -21.12 17.20
CA ALA A 105 -13.21 -20.05 17.65
C ALA A 105 -14.70 -20.40 17.44
N PRO A 106 -15.60 -19.80 18.22
CA PRO A 106 -17.03 -19.85 17.92
C PRO A 106 -17.33 -19.32 16.52
N SER A 107 -18.48 -19.73 15.98
CA SER A 107 -18.96 -19.30 14.67
C SER A 107 -18.91 -17.78 14.52
N ASN A 108 -18.52 -17.32 13.33
CA ASN A 108 -18.46 -15.90 13.00
C ASN A 108 -19.82 -15.23 13.15
N CYS A 109 -20.91 -15.96 12.86
CA CYS A 109 -22.29 -15.52 13.03
C CYS A 109 -22.68 -15.19 14.47
N LEU A 110 -21.89 -15.61 15.47
CA LEU A 110 -22.12 -15.31 16.88
C LEU A 110 -21.42 -14.01 17.33
N ARG A 111 -20.61 -13.40 16.45
CA ARG A 111 -19.88 -12.16 16.76
C ARG A 111 -20.80 -10.96 16.63
N VAL A 112 -20.57 -9.97 17.49
CA VAL A 112 -21.12 -8.62 17.38
C VAL A 112 -20.08 -7.70 16.73
N PHE A 113 -20.52 -6.61 16.11
CA PHE A 113 -19.58 -5.64 15.52
C PHE A 113 -18.74 -5.01 16.64
N PRO A 114 -17.40 -5.15 16.59
CA PRO A 114 -16.56 -4.64 17.66
C PRO A 114 -16.59 -3.11 17.69
N GLU A 115 -16.40 -2.53 18.87
CA GLU A 115 -16.25 -1.08 19.00
C GLU A 115 -15.07 -0.58 18.18
N THR A 116 -15.23 0.56 17.52
CA THR A 116 -14.19 1.14 16.67
C THR A 116 -13.36 2.12 17.46
N PRO A 117 -12.03 1.92 17.58
CA PRO A 117 -11.18 2.85 18.30
C PRO A 117 -11.24 4.25 17.69
N SER A 118 -11.57 5.27 18.49
CA SER A 118 -11.56 6.67 18.06
C SER A 118 -10.18 7.13 17.61
N ALA A 119 -9.11 6.53 18.15
CA ALA A 119 -7.73 6.78 17.75
C ALA A 119 -7.39 6.39 16.29
N TRP A 120 -8.30 5.68 15.59
CA TRP A 120 -8.15 5.41 14.16
C TRP A 120 -8.59 6.60 13.29
N ALA A 121 -9.41 7.51 13.82
CA ALA A 121 -9.86 8.69 13.08
C ALA A 121 -8.69 9.63 12.78
N ASN A 122 -8.45 9.90 11.49
CA ASN A 122 -7.32 10.71 11.05
C ASN A 122 -7.61 11.38 9.68
N PRO A 123 -8.53 12.36 9.65
CA PRO A 123 -8.94 13.02 8.40
C PRO A 123 -7.78 13.72 7.67
N ALA A 124 -6.82 14.28 8.41
CA ALA A 124 -5.65 14.93 7.81
C ALA A 124 -4.79 13.95 6.99
N GLU A 125 -4.65 12.71 7.46
CA GLU A 125 -3.95 11.65 6.71
C GLU A 125 -4.78 11.20 5.51
N ALA A 126 -6.11 11.13 5.62
CA ALA A 126 -6.99 10.85 4.49
C ALA A 126 -6.80 11.85 3.34
N GLU A 127 -6.80 13.15 3.66
CA GLU A 127 -6.55 14.23 2.71
C GLU A 127 -5.16 14.14 2.08
N ARG A 128 -4.16 13.79 2.90
CA ARG A 128 -2.79 13.57 2.42
C ARG A 128 -2.73 12.41 1.41
N TRP A 129 -3.39 11.29 1.68
CA TRP A 129 -3.40 10.14 0.78
C TRP A 129 -4.18 10.40 -0.51
N ALA A 130 -5.23 11.23 -0.48
CA ALA A 130 -5.88 11.69 -1.70
C ALA A 130 -4.90 12.41 -2.66
N LYS A 131 -4.02 13.27 -2.11
CA LYS A 131 -2.96 13.93 -2.89
C LYS A 131 -1.93 12.95 -3.44
N ILE A 132 -1.49 12.00 -2.61
CA ILE A 132 -0.54 10.95 -3.02
C ILE A 132 -1.13 10.11 -4.15
N GLN A 133 -2.40 9.71 -4.06
CA GLN A 133 -3.08 8.92 -5.08
C GLN A 133 -3.23 9.68 -6.41
N ALA A 134 -3.50 10.99 -6.37
CA ALA A 134 -3.54 11.81 -7.57
C ALA A 134 -2.20 11.77 -8.33
N VAL A 135 -1.08 12.02 -7.63
CA VAL A 135 0.27 11.93 -8.23
C VAL A 135 0.60 10.51 -8.70
N THR A 136 0.27 9.50 -7.89
CA THR A 136 0.50 8.07 -8.21
C THR A 136 -0.24 7.63 -9.47
N SER A 137 -1.40 8.22 -9.74
CA SER A 137 -2.19 7.93 -10.95
C SER A 137 -1.47 8.42 -12.21
N VAL A 138 -0.82 9.58 -12.15
CA VAL A 138 0.00 10.10 -13.27
C VAL A 138 1.22 9.22 -13.52
N VAL A 139 1.90 8.76 -12.45
CA VAL A 139 3.05 7.84 -12.57
C VAL A 139 2.61 6.51 -13.18
N THR A 140 1.52 5.93 -12.69
CA THR A 140 0.97 4.68 -13.23
C THR A 140 0.62 4.83 -14.71
N GLY A 141 0.01 5.96 -15.10
CA GLY A 141 -0.29 6.27 -16.50
C GLY A 141 0.96 6.34 -17.38
N ALA A 142 2.02 7.00 -16.89
CA ALA A 142 3.30 7.09 -17.62
C ALA A 142 3.92 5.70 -17.83
N LEU A 143 3.93 4.86 -16.79
CA LEU A 143 4.49 3.51 -16.87
C LEU A 143 3.65 2.57 -17.74
N GLU A 144 2.34 2.77 -17.83
CA GLU A 144 1.48 2.00 -18.73
C GLU A 144 1.79 2.29 -20.20
N VAL A 145 2.12 3.54 -20.54
CA VAL A 145 2.60 3.90 -21.90
C VAL A 145 3.90 3.15 -22.22
N GLU A 146 4.86 3.13 -21.30
CA GLU A 146 6.12 2.39 -21.47
C GLU A 146 5.90 0.88 -21.66
N ARG A 147 4.93 0.30 -20.95
CA ARG A 147 4.56 -1.11 -21.08
C ARG A 147 3.93 -1.41 -22.42
N ARG A 148 2.96 -0.59 -22.84
CA ARG A 148 2.30 -0.71 -24.15
C ARG A 148 3.31 -0.61 -25.30
N GLU A 149 4.31 0.25 -25.15
CA GLU A 149 5.34 0.49 -26.16
C GLU A 149 6.56 -0.44 -26.00
N LYS A 150 6.48 -1.43 -25.10
CA LYS A 150 7.48 -2.48 -24.86
C LYS A 150 8.87 -1.94 -24.49
N ARG A 151 8.95 -0.73 -23.95
CA ARG A 151 10.21 -0.14 -23.45
C ARG A 151 10.57 -0.61 -22.05
N MET A 152 9.56 -0.91 -21.25
CA MET A 152 9.66 -1.49 -19.90
C MET A 152 8.59 -2.56 -19.71
N GLY A 153 8.90 -3.62 -18.96
CA GLY A 153 7.94 -4.66 -18.60
C GLY A 153 7.30 -4.39 -17.24
N ALA A 154 8.10 -4.56 -16.20
CA ALA A 154 7.69 -4.39 -14.80
C ALA A 154 7.92 -2.94 -14.32
N ALA A 155 7.08 -2.47 -13.38
CA ALA A 155 7.27 -1.15 -12.76
C ALA A 155 8.62 -1.04 -12.02
N LEU A 156 9.15 -2.17 -11.51
CA LEU A 156 10.49 -2.24 -10.91
C LEU A 156 11.63 -1.99 -11.90
N GLU A 157 11.38 -1.94 -13.21
CA GLU A 157 12.40 -1.51 -14.19
C GLU A 157 12.56 0.02 -14.23
N ALA A 158 11.66 0.76 -13.58
CA ALA A 158 11.59 2.21 -13.68
C ALA A 158 12.21 2.95 -12.48
N ALA A 159 12.64 4.17 -12.77
CA ALA A 159 13.11 5.18 -11.84
C ALA A 159 12.49 6.56 -12.15
N PRO A 160 11.16 6.71 -12.09
CA PRO A 160 10.49 7.91 -12.57
C PRO A 160 11.03 9.19 -11.90
N VAL A 161 11.23 10.22 -12.72
CA VAL A 161 11.39 11.60 -12.24
C VAL A 161 10.03 12.27 -12.34
N VAL A 162 9.48 12.63 -11.19
CA VAL A 162 8.14 13.20 -11.03
C VAL A 162 8.27 14.66 -10.66
N HIS A 163 7.89 15.53 -11.58
CA HIS A 163 7.87 16.97 -11.37
C HIS A 163 6.49 17.37 -10.87
N ILE A 164 6.45 18.12 -9.78
CA ILE A 164 5.22 18.53 -9.11
C ILE A 164 5.29 20.04 -8.89
N ALA A 165 4.48 20.79 -9.64
CA ALA A 165 4.42 22.24 -9.55
C ALA A 165 3.70 22.72 -8.28
N ASP A 166 2.67 21.98 -7.84
CA ASP A 166 1.93 22.27 -6.62
C ASP A 166 2.73 21.84 -5.37
N ALA A 167 3.11 22.81 -4.55
CA ALA A 167 3.87 22.56 -3.33
C ALA A 167 3.12 21.71 -2.30
N GLY A 168 1.79 21.76 -2.28
CA GLY A 168 0.95 20.96 -1.39
C GLY A 168 0.88 19.49 -1.80
N LEU A 169 0.90 19.19 -3.09
CA LEU A 169 1.05 17.83 -3.62
C LEU A 169 2.45 17.30 -3.34
N LEU A 170 3.49 18.10 -3.54
CA LEU A 170 4.87 17.69 -3.27
C LEU A 170 5.09 17.38 -1.79
N ALA A 171 4.65 18.28 -0.89
CA ALA A 171 4.77 18.11 0.56
C ALA A 171 3.98 16.89 1.09
N ALA A 172 2.98 16.39 0.34
CA ALA A 172 2.29 15.15 0.72
C ALA A 172 3.24 13.94 0.78
N PHE A 173 4.38 13.98 0.10
CA PHE A 173 5.37 12.90 0.11
C PHE A 173 6.44 13.02 1.21
N ASP A 174 6.39 14.06 2.04
CA ASP A 174 7.41 14.29 3.07
C ASP A 174 7.53 13.13 4.07
N GLY A 175 8.73 12.55 4.18
CA GLY A 175 8.98 11.39 5.04
C GLY A 175 8.45 10.06 4.50
N LEU A 176 8.10 9.97 3.22
CA LEU A 176 7.70 8.74 2.54
C LEU A 176 8.74 8.35 1.46
N ASP A 177 8.91 7.04 1.24
CA ASP A 177 9.68 6.53 0.10
C ASP A 177 8.80 6.55 -1.16
N ALA A 178 9.01 7.56 -2.01
CA ALA A 178 8.27 7.71 -3.26
C ALA A 178 8.40 6.48 -4.19
N ALA A 179 9.55 5.80 -4.19
CA ALA A 179 9.75 4.63 -5.02
C ALA A 179 8.89 3.46 -4.54
N GLU A 180 8.74 3.30 -3.22
CA GLU A 180 7.81 2.33 -2.62
C GLU A 180 6.36 2.64 -3.02
N LEU A 181 5.94 3.90 -2.90
CA LEU A 181 4.57 4.33 -3.22
C LEU A 181 4.21 4.15 -4.70
N PHE A 182 5.17 4.36 -5.59
CA PHE A 182 5.01 4.15 -7.03
C PHE A 182 5.25 2.70 -7.46
N ARG A 183 5.68 1.82 -6.55
CA ARG A 183 6.05 0.41 -6.82
C ARG A 183 7.16 0.30 -7.88
N THR A 184 8.13 1.21 -7.78
CA THR A 184 9.28 1.32 -8.67
C THR A 184 10.58 1.08 -7.91
N SER A 185 11.67 0.83 -8.63
CA SER A 185 12.94 0.55 -7.96
C SER A 185 13.57 1.80 -7.36
N GLN A 186 13.41 2.94 -8.03
CA GLN A 186 13.88 4.25 -7.59
C GLN A 186 12.81 5.28 -7.97
N ALA A 187 12.84 6.47 -7.38
CA ALA A 187 11.98 7.57 -7.80
C ALA A 187 12.60 8.89 -7.33
N THR A 188 12.44 9.95 -8.11
CA THR A 188 12.86 11.30 -7.73
C THR A 188 11.67 12.24 -7.81
N LEU A 189 11.41 12.98 -6.74
CA LEU A 189 10.41 14.05 -6.74
C LEU A 189 11.12 15.39 -6.88
N VAL A 190 10.64 16.23 -7.80
CA VAL A 190 11.21 17.54 -8.10
C VAL A 190 10.10 18.59 -8.09
N GLY A 191 10.35 19.76 -7.51
CA GLY A 191 9.42 20.88 -7.59
C GLY A 191 9.46 21.55 -8.96
N GLY A 192 8.28 21.89 -9.50
CA GLY A 192 8.13 22.66 -10.75
C GLY A 192 7.38 21.91 -11.84
N ASP A 193 7.21 22.58 -12.99
CA ASP A 193 6.37 22.06 -14.09
C ASP A 193 7.00 20.87 -14.83
N GLY A 194 8.32 20.69 -14.76
CA GLY A 194 9.05 19.69 -15.54
C GLY A 194 9.10 19.95 -17.05
N PRO A 195 9.75 19.09 -17.83
CA PRO A 195 9.89 19.27 -19.27
C PRO A 195 8.56 19.21 -20.03
N ALA A 196 8.45 19.97 -21.12
CA ALA A 196 7.25 20.03 -21.95
C ALA A 196 6.87 18.66 -22.57
N GLY A 197 7.86 17.79 -22.82
CA GLY A 197 7.65 16.45 -23.39
C GLY A 197 7.34 15.35 -22.36
N ALA A 198 7.37 15.66 -21.06
CA ALA A 198 7.07 14.66 -20.02
C ALA A 198 5.57 14.27 -20.01
N PHE A 199 5.26 13.06 -19.57
CA PHE A 199 3.90 12.54 -19.51
C PHE A 199 3.06 13.32 -18.50
N ARG A 200 1.79 13.60 -18.82
CA ARG A 200 0.83 14.31 -17.96
C ARG A 200 -0.56 13.72 -18.12
N LEU A 201 -1.38 13.88 -17.08
CA LEU A 201 -2.81 13.60 -17.11
C LEU A 201 -3.61 14.89 -16.92
N PRO A 202 -4.68 15.12 -17.71
CA PRO A 202 -5.57 16.28 -17.53
C PRO A 202 -6.20 16.36 -16.13
N GLU A 203 -6.45 15.21 -15.49
CA GLU A 203 -7.10 15.09 -14.19
C GLU A 203 -6.20 15.54 -13.03
N THR A 204 -4.90 15.69 -13.26
CA THR A 204 -3.94 16.14 -12.24
C THR A 204 -2.96 17.15 -12.86
N PRO A 205 -3.42 18.38 -13.15
CA PRO A 205 -2.57 19.41 -13.74
C PRO A 205 -1.40 19.76 -12.80
N GLY A 206 -0.26 20.13 -13.39
CA GLY A 206 0.95 20.47 -12.64
C GLY A 206 1.78 19.26 -12.17
N VAL A 207 1.42 18.04 -12.57
CA VAL A 207 2.25 16.84 -12.35
C VAL A 207 2.74 16.30 -13.69
N ALA A 208 4.05 16.11 -13.80
CA ALA A 208 4.70 15.61 -14.99
C ALA A 208 5.65 14.45 -14.67
N VAL A 209 5.68 13.43 -15.51
CA VAL A 209 6.48 12.21 -15.27
C VAL A 209 7.39 11.92 -16.43
N GLU A 210 8.68 11.75 -16.13
CA GLU A 210 9.68 11.19 -17.04
C GLU A 210 9.96 9.75 -16.61
N PRO A 211 9.45 8.74 -17.34
CA PRO A 211 9.65 7.34 -16.99
C PRO A 211 11.02 6.88 -17.51
N ILE A 212 12.06 7.02 -16.70
CA ILE A 212 13.42 6.54 -17.00
C ILE A 212 13.67 5.17 -16.37
N LYS A 213 14.69 4.44 -16.86
CA LYS A 213 15.05 3.12 -16.32
C LYS A 213 15.82 3.24 -15.00
N ALA A 214 15.59 2.30 -14.10
CA ALA A 214 16.36 2.15 -12.87
C ALA A 214 17.81 1.75 -13.15
N LEU A 215 18.70 2.25 -12.29
CA LEU A 215 20.14 2.02 -12.36
C LEU A 215 20.60 0.99 -11.33
N GLY A 216 21.60 0.20 -11.68
CA GLY A 216 22.19 -0.82 -10.80
C GLY A 216 21.84 -2.24 -11.22
N ALA A 217 21.89 -3.18 -10.27
CA ALA A 217 21.60 -4.58 -10.51
C ALA A 217 20.29 -5.00 -9.84
N LYS A 218 19.66 -6.03 -10.40
CA LYS A 218 18.42 -6.60 -9.85
C LYS A 218 18.72 -7.41 -8.60
N CYS A 219 18.10 -7.05 -7.48
CA CYS A 219 18.14 -7.86 -6.27
C CYS A 219 17.39 -9.18 -6.48
N ALA A 220 18.01 -10.31 -6.12
CA ALA A 220 17.40 -11.64 -6.28
C ALA A 220 16.16 -11.88 -5.40
N ARG A 221 15.99 -11.09 -4.33
CA ARG A 221 14.89 -11.24 -3.36
C ARG A 221 13.73 -10.27 -3.60
N SER A 222 13.94 -8.96 -3.42
CA SER A 222 12.90 -7.95 -3.65
C SER A 222 12.65 -7.60 -5.11
N TRP A 223 13.53 -8.02 -6.02
CA TRP A 223 13.50 -7.68 -7.45
C TRP A 223 13.68 -6.19 -7.77
N ARG A 224 13.95 -5.34 -6.77
CA ARG A 224 14.33 -3.94 -7.00
C ARG A 224 15.68 -3.87 -7.72
N ILE A 225 15.82 -2.91 -8.62
CA ILE A 225 17.05 -2.59 -9.35
C ILE A 225 17.72 -1.42 -8.64
N LEU A 226 18.81 -1.71 -7.93
CA LEU A 226 19.44 -0.79 -7.02
C LEU A 226 20.96 -0.77 -7.22
N PRO A 227 21.64 0.39 -7.12
CA PRO A 227 23.09 0.48 -7.29
C PRO A 227 23.89 -0.31 -6.24
N GLU A 228 23.36 -0.47 -5.04
CA GLU A 228 24.04 -1.15 -3.93
C GLU A 228 23.98 -2.67 -3.99
N VAL A 229 23.25 -3.28 -4.93
CA VAL A 229 23.21 -4.74 -5.08
C VAL A 229 24.62 -5.26 -5.40
N GLY A 230 25.10 -6.19 -4.57
CA GLY A 230 26.46 -6.74 -4.65
C GLY A 230 27.51 -6.04 -3.78
N SER A 231 27.13 -5.04 -2.99
CA SER A 231 28.05 -4.38 -2.05
C SER A 231 28.32 -5.18 -0.77
N ASP A 232 27.41 -6.08 -0.37
CA ASP A 232 27.64 -7.01 0.75
C ASP A 232 28.24 -8.34 0.23
N PRO A 233 29.50 -8.67 0.56
CA PRO A 233 30.15 -9.88 0.05
C PRO A 233 29.51 -11.18 0.59
N ARG A 234 28.74 -11.12 1.68
CA ARG A 234 28.02 -12.29 2.22
C ARG A 234 26.83 -12.69 1.33
N TYR A 235 26.22 -11.69 0.69
CA TYR A 235 25.00 -11.84 -0.10
C TYR A 235 25.10 -11.03 -1.41
N PRO A 236 25.96 -11.44 -2.36
CA PRO A 236 26.33 -10.63 -3.52
C PRO A 236 25.21 -10.39 -4.54
N GLU A 237 24.09 -11.12 -4.44
CA GLU A 237 22.92 -10.94 -5.30
C GLU A 237 21.80 -10.12 -4.63
N LEU A 238 22.03 -9.62 -3.42
CA LEU A 238 21.04 -8.91 -2.62
C LEU A 238 21.35 -7.41 -2.50
N SER A 239 20.29 -6.62 -2.33
CA SER A 239 20.42 -5.24 -1.83
C SER A 239 20.78 -5.27 -0.35
N LEU A 240 21.32 -4.17 0.19
CA LEU A 240 21.74 -4.10 1.59
C LEU A 240 20.60 -4.45 2.56
N ARG A 241 19.39 -3.89 2.32
CA ARG A 241 18.19 -4.21 3.12
C ARG A 241 17.87 -5.70 3.10
N ASP A 242 17.87 -6.31 1.92
CA ASP A 242 17.48 -7.71 1.80
C ASP A 242 18.57 -8.63 2.37
N ALA A 243 19.84 -8.24 2.27
CA ALA A 243 20.98 -8.91 2.90
C ALA A 243 20.90 -8.88 4.42
N GLU A 244 20.57 -7.73 5.03
CA GLU A 244 20.34 -7.63 6.49
C GLU A 244 19.18 -8.52 6.94
N ALA A 245 18.11 -8.60 6.15
CA ALA A 245 16.97 -9.43 6.47
C ALA A 245 17.27 -10.93 6.38
N VAL A 246 18.08 -11.36 5.41
CA VAL A 246 18.55 -12.75 5.33
C VAL A 246 19.55 -13.04 6.46
N ALA A 247 20.46 -12.13 6.76
CA ALA A 247 21.42 -12.30 7.86
C ALA A 247 20.74 -12.52 9.22
N ALA A 248 19.68 -11.77 9.52
CA ALA A 248 18.92 -11.95 10.76
C ALA A 248 18.22 -13.32 10.81
N TRP A 249 17.67 -13.78 9.68
CA TRP A 249 17.04 -15.10 9.59
C TRP A 249 18.03 -16.24 9.76
N ASP A 250 19.22 -16.13 9.15
CA ASP A 250 20.28 -17.12 9.29
C ASP A 250 20.78 -17.19 10.74
N ALA A 251 20.89 -16.03 11.42
CA ALA A 251 21.31 -15.96 12.82
C ALA A 251 20.30 -16.58 13.81
N GLU A 252 18.99 -16.51 13.53
CA GLU A 252 17.96 -17.16 14.36
C GLU A 252 17.96 -18.70 14.22
N ARG A 253 18.66 -19.24 13.21
CA ARG A 253 18.67 -20.66 12.86
C ARG A 253 20.01 -21.36 13.06
N ALA A 254 21.06 -20.60 13.37
CA ALA A 254 22.37 -21.10 13.75
C ALA A 254 22.38 -21.56 15.21
#